data_AF-A0A377K9H0-F1
#
_entry.id   AF-A0A377K9H0-F1
#
_cell.length_a   1.000
_cell.length_b   1.000
_cell.length_c   1.000
_cell.angle_alpha   90.00
_cell.angle_beta   90.00
_cell.angle_gamma   90.00
#
_symmetry.space_group_name_H-M   'P 1'
#
loop_
_entity.id
_entity.type
_entity.pdbx_description
1 polymer ?
#
loop_
_entity_poly.entity_id
_entity_poly.type
_entity_poly.pdbx_seq_one_letter_code
_entity_poly.pdbx_strand_id
1 'polypeptide(L)'
;MKRHLNTSYRLVWNHITGAFVVASELARARGKRAGVAVALSLAAATSLPALAADSVVPAGETVNGGTLINHDRQFVSGTADGMTVSTGLELGADSDNNTGGQQIARGGTARNTRVTANGLQDVMAGGSTSDTVISTGGGQNLRGKASGTVLNGGDQWIHAGGRASGTVINQDGYQTIKHGGLVTGTIVNTGAEGGPDSENVSTGQMVGGIAESTTINKNGRQVIWSSGIARDTLIYTGGDQTVHGEAHNTRLEGGNQYVHKYGLALNTVINEGGWQVVKAGGTAGNTTINQNGELRVHAGGEASDVTQNTGGALVTSTAATVTGTNRLGAFSVVEGKADNVVLENGGRLDVLSGHTATRTLVDDGGTLDVRNGGTATAVSMGNGGVLLADSGAAVSGTRSDGTAFRIGGGQADALMLEKGSSFTLNAGDTATDTTVNGGLFTARGGSLAGTTTLNNGATFTLAGKTVNNDTLTIREGDALLQGGALTGNGRVEKSGSGTSLSATPHSPRKPST
;
A
#
# COMPACT_ATOMS: atom_id res chain seq x y z
N MET A 1 -36.66 74.70 -5.26
CA MET A 1 -37.26 73.74 -6.22
C MET A 1 -36.38 72.50 -6.29
N LYS A 2 -36.85 71.37 -5.77
CA LYS A 2 -36.24 70.04 -5.97
C LYS A 2 -36.62 69.58 -7.39
N ARG A 3 -35.66 69.36 -8.28
CA ARG A 3 -35.89 68.68 -9.56
C ARG A 3 -35.70 67.18 -9.32
N HIS A 4 -36.81 66.44 -9.33
CA HIS A 4 -36.81 64.98 -9.36
C HIS A 4 -36.13 64.51 -10.66
N LEU A 5 -35.01 63.80 -10.54
CA LEU A 5 -34.47 62.97 -11.61
C LEU A 5 -35.01 61.55 -11.41
N ASN A 6 -35.52 60.94 -12.47
CA ASN A 6 -36.00 59.56 -12.48
C ASN A 6 -34.88 58.60 -12.05
N THR A 7 -35.04 57.96 -10.90
CA THR A 7 -34.20 56.86 -10.40
C THR A 7 -34.86 55.52 -10.73
N SER A 8 -34.78 55.13 -12.00
CA SER A 8 -35.11 53.75 -12.40
C SER A 8 -34.08 53.31 -13.43
N TYR A 9 -33.11 52.51 -13.00
CA TYR A 9 -32.16 51.82 -13.86
C TYR A 9 -32.19 50.33 -13.54
N ARG A 10 -31.99 49.48 -14.56
CA ARG A 10 -31.79 48.04 -14.34
C ARG A 10 -30.32 47.71 -14.50
N LEU A 11 -29.78 46.97 -13.54
CA LEU A 11 -28.48 46.33 -13.64
C LEU A 11 -28.68 44.98 -14.31
N VAL A 12 -28.01 44.75 -15.44
CA VAL A 12 -28.06 43.50 -16.18
C VAL A 12 -26.68 42.85 -16.13
N TRP A 13 -26.63 41.59 -15.71
CA TRP A 13 -25.40 40.82 -15.69
C TRP A 13 -25.00 40.46 -17.13
N ASN A 14 -23.80 40.87 -17.55
CA ASN A 14 -23.27 40.51 -18.86
C ASN A 14 -22.31 39.31 -18.73
N HIS A 15 -22.72 38.18 -19.29
CA HIS A 15 -21.97 36.92 -19.23
C HIS A 15 -20.67 36.92 -20.06
N ILE A 16 -20.48 37.89 -20.98
CA ILE A 16 -19.26 38.00 -21.79
C ILE A 16 -18.17 38.78 -21.04
N THR A 17 -18.55 39.81 -20.29
CA THR A 17 -17.59 40.68 -19.57
C THR A 17 -17.53 40.44 -18.07
N GLY A 18 -18.36 39.56 -17.52
CA GLY A 18 -18.38 39.21 -16.10
C GLY A 18 -18.73 40.38 -15.17
N ALA A 19 -19.54 41.34 -15.62
CA ALA A 19 -19.87 42.55 -14.85
C ALA A 19 -21.34 42.98 -15.02
N PHE A 20 -21.86 43.69 -14.01
CA PHE A 20 -23.18 44.34 -14.09
C PHE A 20 -23.10 45.63 -14.90
N VAL A 21 -23.93 45.74 -15.94
CA VAL A 21 -24.02 46.93 -16.80
C VAL A 21 -25.35 47.64 -16.54
N VAL A 22 -25.31 48.98 -16.46
CA VAL A 22 -26.50 49.81 -16.25
C VAL A 22 -27.21 50.02 -17.58
N ALA A 23 -28.43 49.49 -17.73
CA ALA A 23 -29.31 49.77 -18.86
C ALA A 23 -30.38 50.81 -18.43
N SER A 24 -30.42 51.94 -19.13
CA SER A 24 -31.43 52.99 -18.96
C SER A 24 -32.59 52.75 -19.93
N GLU A 25 -33.83 52.70 -19.43
CA GLU A 25 -35.03 52.70 -20.29
C GLU A 25 -35.42 54.14 -20.68
N LEU A 26 -35.54 54.36 -21.98
CA LEU A 26 -35.84 55.65 -22.58
C LEU A 26 -37.32 56.06 -22.35
N ALA A 27 -37.59 56.96 -21.39
CA ALA A 27 -38.90 57.59 -21.27
C ALA A 27 -39.10 58.67 -22.35
N ARG A 28 -40.05 58.45 -23.28
CA ARG A 28 -40.40 59.42 -24.32
C ARG A 28 -41.14 60.63 -23.75
N ALA A 29 -40.66 61.84 -24.07
CA ALA A 29 -41.46 63.06 -24.05
C ALA A 29 -41.14 63.95 -25.28
N ARG A 30 -42.20 64.57 -25.80
CA ARG A 30 -42.36 65.28 -27.09
C ARG A 30 -41.24 66.27 -27.50
N GLY A 31 -40.84 66.17 -28.78
CA GLY A 31 -40.59 67.35 -29.64
C GLY A 31 -39.14 67.70 -30.00
N LYS A 32 -38.83 67.62 -31.31
CA LYS A 32 -37.67 68.11 -32.07
C LYS A 32 -36.33 67.37 -31.94
N ARG A 33 -35.87 66.87 -33.09
CA ARG A 33 -34.54 66.29 -33.32
C ARG A 33 -33.48 67.39 -33.24
N ALA A 34 -32.52 67.23 -32.33
CA ALA A 34 -31.21 67.83 -32.42
C ALA A 34 -30.21 66.70 -32.12
N GLY A 35 -29.27 66.47 -33.04
CA GLY A 35 -28.26 65.44 -32.90
C GLY A 35 -27.42 65.70 -31.65
N VAL A 36 -27.37 64.72 -30.76
CA VAL A 36 -26.42 64.70 -29.65
C VAL A 36 -25.49 63.54 -29.92
N ALA A 37 -24.25 63.89 -30.22
CA ALA A 37 -23.13 62.96 -30.23
C ALA A 37 -23.09 62.26 -28.87
N VAL A 38 -23.35 60.95 -28.87
CA VAL A 38 -22.96 60.11 -27.74
C VAL A 38 -21.44 60.04 -27.83
N ALA A 39 -20.77 60.80 -26.97
CA ALA A 39 -19.39 60.52 -26.63
C ALA A 39 -19.38 59.16 -25.93
N LEU A 40 -19.21 58.08 -26.70
CA LEU A 40 -18.61 56.88 -26.16
C LEU A 40 -17.20 57.27 -25.74
N SER A 41 -17.01 57.61 -24.46
CA SER A 41 -15.74 57.32 -23.82
C SER A 41 -15.64 55.80 -23.71
N LEU A 42 -15.37 55.15 -24.85
CA LEU A 42 -14.81 53.83 -24.89
C LEU A 42 -13.42 54.01 -24.27
N ALA A 43 -13.33 53.88 -22.95
CA ALA A 43 -12.11 53.32 -22.38
C ALA A 43 -12.06 51.86 -22.85
N ALA A 44 -11.79 51.68 -24.14
CA ALA A 44 -11.07 50.52 -24.57
C ALA A 44 -9.72 50.65 -23.88
N ALA A 45 -9.63 50.12 -22.66
CA ALA A 45 -8.46 49.38 -22.30
C ALA A 45 -8.42 48.21 -23.30
N THR A 46 -8.00 48.50 -24.54
CA THR A 46 -7.23 47.50 -25.26
C THR A 46 -6.12 47.19 -24.29
N SER A 47 -6.20 46.03 -23.63
CA SER A 47 -5.03 45.44 -23.03
C SER A 47 -4.06 45.27 -24.17
N LEU A 48 -3.26 46.32 -24.42
CA LEU A 48 -1.98 46.18 -25.07
C LEU A 48 -1.32 45.02 -24.32
N PRO A 49 -0.77 44.01 -25.00
CA PRO A 49 0.03 43.01 -24.30
C PRO A 49 1.06 43.81 -23.52
N ALA A 50 0.97 43.79 -22.19
CA ALA A 50 2.06 44.27 -21.36
C ALA A 50 3.23 43.40 -21.77
N LEU A 51 4.21 43.99 -22.45
CA LEU A 51 5.46 43.31 -22.79
C LEU A 51 5.99 42.72 -21.49
N ALA A 52 6.22 41.41 -21.48
CA ALA A 52 6.86 40.72 -20.37
C ALA A 52 8.09 41.54 -19.93
N ALA A 53 8.14 41.91 -18.64
CA ALA A 53 9.27 42.65 -18.13
C ALA A 53 10.40 41.67 -17.81
N ASP A 54 11.39 41.59 -18.70
CA ASP A 54 12.63 40.88 -18.41
C ASP A 54 13.42 41.69 -17.37
N SER A 55 13.54 41.16 -16.15
CA SER A 55 14.40 41.68 -15.09
C SER A 55 15.66 40.83 -14.97
N VAL A 56 16.79 41.48 -14.70
CA VAL A 56 18.08 40.81 -14.53
C VAL A 56 18.63 41.16 -13.16
N VAL A 57 19.14 40.16 -12.45
CA VAL A 57 19.92 40.32 -11.21
C VAL A 57 21.37 39.94 -11.52
N PRO A 58 22.23 40.91 -11.83
CA PRO A 58 23.64 40.69 -12.15
C PRO A 58 24.41 40.02 -11.02
N ALA A 59 25.55 39.42 -11.37
CA ALA A 59 26.47 38.85 -10.38
C ALA A 59 26.92 39.92 -9.37
N GLY A 60 26.92 39.57 -8.08
CA GLY A 60 27.27 40.48 -6.98
C GLY A 60 26.10 41.35 -6.50
N GLU A 61 25.00 41.44 -7.25
CA GLU A 61 23.81 42.15 -6.81
C GLU A 61 22.87 41.26 -6.00
N THR A 62 22.09 41.88 -5.12
CA THR A 62 21.04 41.23 -4.36
C THR A 62 19.74 42.01 -4.50
N VAL A 63 18.67 41.34 -4.89
CA VAL A 63 17.31 41.88 -4.89
C VAL A 63 16.47 41.18 -3.83
N ASN A 64 15.59 41.93 -3.17
CA ASN A 64 14.72 41.43 -2.11
C ASN A 64 13.25 41.70 -2.44
N GLY A 65 12.45 40.65 -2.39
CA GLY A 65 11.02 40.70 -2.68
C GLY A 65 10.71 41.02 -4.14
N GLY A 66 9.43 40.95 -4.47
CA GLY A 66 8.92 41.15 -5.82
C GLY A 66 7.97 40.03 -6.22
N THR A 67 7.20 40.27 -7.28
CA THR A 67 6.28 39.26 -7.83
C THR A 67 6.46 39.20 -9.33
N LEU A 68 6.62 37.99 -9.88
CA LEU A 68 6.62 37.75 -11.32
C LEU A 68 5.22 37.26 -11.74
N ILE A 69 4.60 37.96 -12.70
CA ILE A 69 3.26 37.68 -13.24
C ILE A 69 3.27 37.83 -14.77
N ASN A 70 2.20 37.46 -15.47
CA ASN A 70 1.98 37.82 -16.88
C ASN A 70 3.17 37.52 -17.82
N HIS A 71 3.81 36.37 -17.67
CA HIS A 71 4.99 35.92 -18.40
C HIS A 71 6.27 36.75 -18.15
N ASP A 72 6.31 37.56 -17.10
CA ASP A 72 7.52 38.23 -16.62
C ASP A 72 8.63 37.21 -16.37
N ARG A 73 9.86 37.60 -16.72
CA ARG A 73 11.04 36.76 -16.52
C ARG A 73 12.02 37.47 -15.60
N GLN A 74 12.62 36.72 -14.67
CA GLN A 74 13.76 37.19 -13.90
C GLN A 74 14.96 36.30 -14.14
N PHE A 75 16.05 36.84 -14.70
CA PHE A 75 17.30 36.14 -14.87
C PHE A 75 18.27 36.47 -13.72
N VAL A 76 18.64 35.47 -12.92
CA VAL A 76 19.42 35.64 -11.69
C VAL A 76 20.82 35.08 -11.86
N SER A 77 21.83 35.95 -11.93
CA SER A 77 23.25 35.63 -11.79
C SER A 77 23.85 36.09 -10.45
N GLY A 78 23.16 36.99 -9.73
CA GLY A 78 23.46 37.39 -8.34
C GLY A 78 22.62 36.64 -7.32
N THR A 79 21.96 37.37 -6.41
CA THR A 79 21.06 36.81 -5.39
C THR A 79 19.66 37.41 -5.50
N ALA A 80 18.62 36.57 -5.52
CA ALA A 80 17.24 36.99 -5.38
C ALA A 80 16.62 36.37 -4.12
N ASP A 81 16.15 37.19 -3.19
CA ASP A 81 15.61 36.72 -1.90
C ASP A 81 14.14 37.09 -1.75
N GLY A 82 13.29 36.15 -1.35
CA GLY A 82 11.88 36.40 -1.04
C GLY A 82 10.99 36.69 -2.25
N MET A 83 11.38 36.26 -3.46
CA MET A 83 10.56 36.43 -4.66
C MET A 83 9.29 35.58 -4.61
N THR A 84 8.17 36.15 -5.05
CA THR A 84 6.96 35.39 -5.37
C THR A 84 6.90 35.16 -6.88
N VAL A 85 6.75 33.90 -7.31
CA VAL A 85 6.68 33.53 -8.72
C VAL A 85 5.29 32.97 -9.00
N SER A 86 4.54 33.65 -9.86
CA SER A 86 3.15 33.33 -10.23
C SER A 86 2.96 33.26 -11.75
N THR A 87 4.05 33.05 -12.48
CA THR A 87 4.07 32.92 -13.94
C THR A 87 5.17 31.97 -14.41
N GLY A 88 5.04 31.41 -15.62
CA GLY A 88 6.00 30.50 -16.23
C GLY A 88 5.52 29.05 -16.33
N LEU A 89 4.33 28.71 -15.86
CA LEU A 89 3.74 27.37 -15.91
C LEU A 89 2.24 27.38 -16.28
N GLU A 90 1.74 28.45 -16.89
CA GLU A 90 0.33 28.65 -17.24
C GLU A 90 -0.24 27.55 -18.15
N LEU A 91 0.61 26.94 -18.99
CA LEU A 91 0.21 25.88 -19.93
C LEU A 91 0.41 24.47 -19.34
N GLY A 92 0.82 24.37 -18.07
CA GLY A 92 1.11 23.12 -17.38
C GLY A 92 2.50 22.56 -17.66
N ALA A 93 2.90 21.54 -16.89
CA ALA A 93 4.24 20.97 -16.92
C ALA A 93 4.62 20.26 -18.23
N ASP A 94 3.63 19.80 -18.99
CA ASP A 94 3.84 19.06 -20.24
C ASP A 94 3.99 19.98 -21.47
N SER A 95 3.89 21.30 -21.30
CA SER A 95 4.00 22.26 -22.40
C SER A 95 5.39 22.89 -22.49
N ASP A 96 6.05 22.73 -23.65
CA ASP A 96 7.29 23.43 -23.97
C ASP A 96 7.08 24.92 -24.35
N ASN A 97 5.83 25.38 -24.43
CA ASN A 97 5.48 26.75 -24.83
C ASN A 97 5.30 27.70 -23.63
N ASN A 98 5.57 27.25 -22.40
CA ASN A 98 5.54 28.12 -21.24
C ASN A 98 6.60 29.23 -21.36
N THR A 99 6.26 30.43 -20.89
CA THR A 99 7.17 31.59 -20.89
C THR A 99 7.04 32.38 -19.60
N GLY A 100 8.14 33.04 -19.21
CA GLY A 100 8.25 33.74 -17.93
C GLY A 100 8.89 32.89 -16.83
N GLY A 101 8.72 33.33 -15.59
CA GLY A 101 9.23 32.66 -14.40
C GLY A 101 10.61 33.15 -13.94
N GLN A 102 11.13 32.53 -12.89
CA GLN A 102 12.43 32.87 -12.33
C GLN A 102 13.50 31.89 -12.81
N GLN A 103 14.51 32.40 -13.50
CA GLN A 103 15.61 31.62 -14.05
C GLN A 103 16.88 31.83 -13.23
N ILE A 104 17.33 30.81 -12.51
CA ILE A 104 18.54 30.85 -11.69
C ILE A 104 19.71 30.34 -12.53
N ALA A 105 20.53 31.27 -13.00
CA ALA A 105 21.67 30.99 -13.86
C ALA A 105 22.87 30.46 -13.08
N ARG A 106 23.92 30.07 -13.82
CA ARG A 106 25.19 29.65 -13.23
C ARG A 106 25.75 30.73 -12.29
N GLY A 107 26.04 30.34 -11.05
CA GLY A 107 26.52 31.25 -10.00
C GLY A 107 25.41 32.06 -9.31
N GLY A 108 24.21 32.09 -9.87
CA GLY A 108 23.04 32.71 -9.28
C GLY A 108 22.51 31.92 -8.08
N THR A 109 21.96 32.64 -7.12
CA THR A 109 21.31 32.09 -5.93
C THR A 109 19.91 32.67 -5.77
N ALA A 110 18.90 31.84 -5.54
CA ALA A 110 17.62 32.30 -5.02
C ALA A 110 17.33 31.74 -3.63
N ARG A 111 16.74 32.56 -2.76
CA ARG A 111 16.40 32.20 -1.38
C ARG A 111 14.95 32.53 -1.11
N ASN A 112 14.31 31.74 -0.25
CA ASN A 112 12.97 32.00 0.26
C ASN A 112 11.94 32.26 -0.87
N THR A 113 12.14 31.63 -2.03
CA THR A 113 11.26 31.85 -3.18
C THR A 113 9.94 31.14 -2.96
N ARG A 114 8.83 31.84 -3.14
CA ARG A 114 7.49 31.26 -3.11
C ARG A 114 6.99 31.07 -4.52
N VAL A 115 6.91 29.82 -4.97
CA VAL A 115 6.35 29.46 -6.27
C VAL A 115 4.88 29.11 -6.05
N THR A 116 3.99 29.86 -6.69
CA THR A 116 2.53 29.72 -6.56
C THR A 116 1.93 29.12 -7.82
N ALA A 117 0.59 29.02 -7.90
CA ALA A 117 -0.08 28.53 -9.10
C ALA A 117 0.41 29.26 -10.36
N ASN A 118 0.67 28.50 -11.42
CA ASN A 118 1.28 28.94 -12.68
C ASN A 118 2.72 29.45 -12.56
N GLY A 119 3.34 29.42 -11.39
CA GLY A 119 4.72 29.83 -11.18
C GLY A 119 5.71 28.75 -11.61
N LEU A 120 6.77 29.15 -12.32
CA LEU A 120 7.91 28.29 -12.61
C LEU A 120 9.22 28.91 -12.11
N GLN A 121 9.97 28.14 -11.33
CA GLN A 121 11.38 28.41 -11.04
C GLN A 121 12.26 27.42 -11.83
N ASP A 122 13.06 27.91 -12.78
CA ASP A 122 14.04 27.09 -13.51
C ASP A 122 15.44 27.30 -12.95
N VAL A 123 15.97 26.28 -12.28
CA VAL A 123 17.30 26.27 -11.70
C VAL A 123 18.26 25.61 -12.67
N MET A 124 18.98 26.41 -13.43
CA MET A 124 19.92 25.93 -14.44
C MET A 124 21.17 25.30 -13.81
N ALA A 125 21.95 24.60 -14.63
CA ALA A 125 23.21 24.01 -14.20
C ALA A 125 24.15 25.06 -13.57
N GLY A 126 24.59 24.80 -12.34
CA GLY A 126 25.43 25.71 -11.56
C GLY A 126 24.68 26.85 -10.85
N GLY A 127 23.36 26.96 -11.00
CA GLY A 127 22.50 27.77 -10.14
C GLY A 127 22.14 27.06 -8.84
N SER A 128 21.74 27.83 -7.81
CA SER A 128 21.38 27.29 -6.50
C SER A 128 20.10 27.93 -5.94
N THR A 129 19.28 27.14 -5.27
CA THR A 129 18.13 27.63 -4.50
C THR A 129 18.14 27.13 -3.06
N SER A 130 17.63 27.94 -2.14
CA SER A 130 17.36 27.53 -0.75
C SER A 130 15.95 27.93 -0.32
N ASP A 131 15.35 27.10 0.52
CA ASP A 131 14.10 27.41 1.25
C ASP A 131 12.95 27.79 0.30
N THR A 132 12.92 27.14 -0.87
CA THR A 132 11.88 27.36 -1.86
C THR A 132 10.59 26.67 -1.41
N VAL A 133 9.48 27.39 -1.41
CA VAL A 133 8.15 26.84 -1.10
C VAL A 133 7.32 26.82 -2.37
N ILE A 134 6.91 25.64 -2.80
CA ILE A 134 6.13 25.42 -4.02
C ILE A 134 4.71 25.01 -3.61
N SER A 135 3.73 25.84 -3.94
CA SER A 135 2.31 25.60 -3.66
C SER A 135 1.63 24.95 -4.86
N THR A 136 0.38 24.49 -4.68
CA THR A 136 -0.44 23.86 -5.73
C THR A 136 -0.38 24.59 -7.07
N GLY A 137 -0.07 23.82 -8.12
CA GLY A 137 0.03 24.32 -9.50
C GLY A 137 1.30 25.13 -9.82
N GLY A 138 2.22 25.26 -8.86
CA GLY A 138 3.57 25.78 -9.10
C GLY A 138 4.58 24.67 -9.31
N GLY A 139 5.71 24.99 -9.94
CA GLY A 139 6.75 24.02 -10.25
C GLY A 139 8.19 24.54 -10.16
N GLN A 140 9.13 23.63 -9.90
CA GLN A 140 10.57 23.88 -10.02
C GLN A 140 11.23 22.88 -10.96
N ASN A 141 11.82 23.38 -12.04
CA ASN A 141 12.72 22.61 -12.91
C ASN A 141 14.14 22.70 -12.33
N LEU A 142 14.72 21.57 -11.92
CA LEU A 142 16.02 21.54 -11.25
C LEU A 142 17.10 20.83 -12.10
N ARG A 143 18.02 21.60 -12.65
CA ARG A 143 19.30 21.15 -13.27
C ARG A 143 20.52 21.56 -12.44
N GLY A 144 20.36 22.51 -11.52
CA GLY A 144 21.36 22.97 -10.56
C GLY A 144 21.22 22.30 -9.18
N LYS A 145 21.24 23.11 -8.12
CA LYS A 145 21.10 22.64 -6.72
C LYS A 145 19.90 23.28 -6.03
N ALA A 146 19.20 22.50 -5.20
CA ALA A 146 18.14 23.00 -4.34
C ALA A 146 18.28 22.42 -2.92
N SER A 147 18.12 23.25 -1.88
CA SER A 147 18.15 22.82 -0.48
C SER A 147 16.91 23.29 0.27
N GLY A 148 16.31 22.42 1.10
CA GLY A 148 15.19 22.81 1.96
C GLY A 148 13.92 23.16 1.18
N THR A 149 13.70 22.54 0.02
CA THR A 149 12.47 22.78 -0.76
C THR A 149 11.26 22.19 -0.03
N VAL A 150 10.14 22.90 -0.01
CA VAL A 150 8.88 22.42 0.57
C VAL A 150 7.79 22.39 -0.51
N LEU A 151 7.20 21.23 -0.74
CA LEU A 151 6.14 21.00 -1.72
C LEU A 151 4.79 20.90 -0.99
N ASN A 152 3.95 21.93 -1.12
CA ASN A 152 2.58 21.97 -0.57
C ASN A 152 1.58 21.91 -1.74
N GLY A 153 1.51 20.75 -2.39
CA GLY A 153 0.71 20.53 -3.61
C GLY A 153 1.41 20.89 -4.92
N GLY A 154 2.64 21.41 -4.86
CA GLY A 154 3.42 21.80 -6.03
C GLY A 154 4.45 20.74 -6.43
N ASP A 155 5.10 21.00 -7.57
CA ASP A 155 5.94 20.02 -8.25
C ASP A 155 7.43 20.38 -8.22
N GLN A 156 8.28 19.37 -8.09
CA GLN A 156 9.72 19.50 -8.30
C GLN A 156 10.22 18.43 -9.26
N TRP A 157 10.82 18.84 -10.37
CA TRP A 157 11.41 17.95 -11.36
C TRP A 157 12.93 18.04 -11.32
N ILE A 158 13.57 16.99 -10.82
CA ILE A 158 15.02 16.87 -10.77
C ILE A 158 15.48 16.24 -12.08
N HIS A 159 16.08 17.07 -12.95
CA HIS A 159 16.62 16.65 -14.24
C HIS A 159 18.04 16.08 -14.09
N ALA A 160 18.58 15.56 -15.19
CA ALA A 160 19.96 15.07 -15.24
C ALA A 160 20.97 16.12 -14.73
N GLY A 161 21.81 15.72 -13.77
CA GLY A 161 22.78 16.59 -13.11
C GLY A 161 22.22 17.46 -11.98
N GLY A 162 20.89 17.56 -11.88
CA GLY A 162 20.21 18.25 -10.79
C GLY A 162 20.36 17.54 -9.45
N ARG A 163 20.49 18.31 -8.37
CA ARG A 163 20.64 17.79 -7.01
C ARG A 163 19.72 18.52 -6.03
N ALA A 164 18.81 17.79 -5.41
CA ALA A 164 17.97 18.32 -4.32
C ALA A 164 18.36 17.69 -2.98
N SER A 165 18.32 18.47 -1.91
CA SER A 165 18.61 18.00 -0.55
C SER A 165 17.58 18.51 0.45
N GLY A 166 17.05 17.64 1.30
CA GLY A 166 16.11 18.02 2.35
C GLY A 166 14.77 18.51 1.80
N THR A 167 14.28 17.91 0.72
CA THR A 167 12.94 18.24 0.21
C THR A 167 11.88 17.64 1.13
N VAL A 168 10.87 18.43 1.50
CA VAL A 168 9.71 17.98 2.26
C VAL A 168 8.49 17.98 1.35
N ILE A 169 7.90 16.81 1.14
CA ILE A 169 6.73 16.61 0.30
C ILE A 169 5.50 16.48 1.19
N ASN A 170 4.71 17.55 1.29
CA ASN A 170 3.45 17.58 2.03
C ASN A 170 2.27 17.26 1.11
N GLN A 171 1.04 17.40 1.61
CA GLN A 171 -0.20 17.05 0.92
C GLN A 171 -0.19 17.44 -0.55
N ASP A 172 -0.44 16.44 -1.41
CA ASP A 172 -0.50 16.53 -2.88
C ASP A 172 0.79 17.01 -3.57
N GLY A 173 1.88 17.21 -2.83
CA GLY A 173 3.17 17.55 -3.41
C GLY A 173 3.75 16.40 -4.23
N TYR A 174 4.53 16.75 -5.26
CA TYR A 174 5.04 15.76 -6.20
C TYR A 174 6.51 16.03 -6.56
N GLN A 175 7.39 15.07 -6.25
CA GLN A 175 8.79 15.13 -6.63
C GLN A 175 9.10 14.04 -7.66
N THR A 176 9.56 14.44 -8.85
CA THR A 176 10.04 13.50 -9.87
C THR A 176 11.56 13.60 -10.01
N ILE A 177 12.23 12.47 -9.83
CA ILE A 177 13.67 12.31 -10.03
C ILE A 177 13.88 11.65 -11.37
N LYS A 178 14.23 12.43 -12.39
CA LYS A 178 14.48 11.90 -13.73
C LYS A 178 15.84 11.20 -13.78
N HIS A 179 16.09 10.45 -14.85
CA HIS A 179 17.37 9.79 -15.08
C HIS A 179 18.56 10.76 -14.94
N GLY A 180 19.56 10.38 -14.16
CA GLY A 180 20.73 11.21 -13.84
C GLY A 180 20.50 12.31 -12.79
N GLY A 181 19.30 12.43 -12.24
CA GLY A 181 19.01 13.27 -11.08
C GLY A 181 19.36 12.56 -9.77
N LEU A 182 19.71 13.35 -8.73
CA LEU A 182 20.03 12.85 -7.39
C LEU A 182 19.26 13.64 -6.34
N VAL A 183 18.71 12.94 -5.35
CA VAL A 183 18.05 13.58 -4.20
C VAL A 183 18.51 12.94 -2.91
N THR A 184 18.74 13.75 -1.87
CA THR A 184 19.13 13.28 -0.54
C THR A 184 18.21 13.81 0.56
N GLY A 185 17.92 12.99 1.57
CA GLY A 185 17.20 13.43 2.77
C GLY A 185 15.77 13.88 2.51
N THR A 186 15.07 13.25 1.56
CA THR A 186 13.67 13.61 1.26
C THR A 186 12.75 13.09 2.37
N ILE A 187 11.79 13.91 2.79
CA ILE A 187 10.72 13.53 3.72
C ILE A 187 9.41 13.49 2.93
N VAL A 188 8.77 12.32 2.89
CA VAL A 188 7.55 12.08 2.10
C VAL A 188 6.35 11.89 3.03
N ASN A 189 5.35 12.78 2.93
CA ASN A 189 4.15 12.80 3.79
C ASN A 189 2.82 12.65 3.03
N THR A 190 2.86 12.33 1.72
CA THR A 190 1.67 12.14 0.85
C THR A 190 1.94 11.11 -0.24
N GLY A 191 0.87 10.60 -0.88
CA GLY A 191 0.92 9.68 -2.01
C GLY A 191 0.27 8.32 -1.76
N ALA A 192 0.17 7.89 -0.51
CA ALA A 192 -0.35 6.58 -0.09
C ALA A 192 -1.79 6.62 0.46
N GLU A 193 -2.52 7.74 0.30
CA GLU A 193 -3.89 7.89 0.81
C GLU A 193 -4.88 6.87 0.21
N GLY A 194 -4.57 6.33 -0.98
CA GLY A 194 -5.32 5.25 -1.63
C GLY A 194 -5.04 3.84 -1.10
N GLY A 195 -4.12 3.70 -0.14
CA GLY A 195 -3.71 2.43 0.43
C GLY A 195 -2.63 1.69 -0.38
N PRO A 196 -2.27 0.47 0.06
CA PRO A 196 -1.07 -0.24 -0.40
C PRO A 196 -1.10 -0.71 -1.86
N ASP A 197 -2.29 -0.93 -2.42
CA ASP A 197 -2.49 -1.34 -3.81
C ASP A 197 -2.65 -0.13 -4.76
N SER A 198 -2.57 1.09 -4.23
CA SER A 198 -2.65 2.31 -5.02
C SER A 198 -1.37 2.49 -5.85
N GLU A 199 -1.48 2.40 -7.17
CA GLU A 199 -0.42 2.83 -8.09
C GLU A 199 -0.46 4.35 -8.32
N ASN A 200 -0.83 5.15 -7.31
CA ASN A 200 -0.87 6.60 -7.46
C ASN A 200 0.52 7.15 -7.84
N VAL A 201 0.65 7.57 -9.09
CA VAL A 201 1.86 8.15 -9.68
C VAL A 201 1.81 9.68 -9.75
N SER A 202 0.76 10.33 -9.23
CA SER A 202 0.59 11.78 -9.33
C SER A 202 0.99 12.58 -8.09
N THR A 203 1.33 11.93 -6.98
CA THR A 203 1.78 12.59 -5.74
C THR A 203 2.85 11.75 -5.02
N GLY A 204 3.59 12.34 -4.09
CA GLY A 204 4.71 11.67 -3.40
C GLY A 204 6.03 11.78 -4.17
N GLN A 205 6.88 10.77 -4.07
CA GLN A 205 8.21 10.77 -4.70
C GLN A 205 8.32 9.68 -5.79
N MET A 206 8.67 10.08 -7.02
CA MET A 206 8.92 9.19 -8.15
C MET A 206 10.41 9.15 -8.46
N VAL A 207 11.01 7.96 -8.38
CA VAL A 207 12.45 7.74 -8.53
C VAL A 207 12.73 7.05 -9.86
N GLY A 208 13.13 7.81 -10.87
CA GLY A 208 13.75 7.31 -12.11
C GLY A 208 15.27 7.51 -12.17
N GLY A 209 15.81 8.37 -11.29
CA GLY A 209 17.24 8.56 -11.01
C GLY A 209 17.65 7.91 -9.68
N ILE A 210 18.30 8.66 -8.79
CA ILE A 210 18.77 8.17 -7.48
C ILE A 210 18.16 8.97 -6.33
N ALA A 211 17.63 8.26 -5.32
CA ALA A 211 17.18 8.82 -4.05
C ALA A 211 17.98 8.20 -2.88
N GLU A 212 18.48 9.02 -1.96
CA GLU A 212 19.28 8.57 -0.82
C GLU A 212 18.71 9.12 0.50
N SER A 213 18.74 8.31 1.56
CA SER A 213 18.32 8.73 2.91
C SER A 213 16.87 9.25 2.96
N THR A 214 15.96 8.59 2.24
CA THR A 214 14.56 8.99 2.20
C THR A 214 13.84 8.53 3.47
N THR A 215 13.03 9.40 4.07
CA THR A 215 12.08 9.05 5.13
C THR A 215 10.66 9.12 4.60
N ILE A 216 9.93 8.02 4.69
CA ILE A 216 8.53 7.91 4.29
C ILE A 216 7.68 7.82 5.56
N ASN A 217 6.93 8.88 5.83
CA ASN A 217 6.02 8.94 6.97
C ASN A 217 4.65 8.36 6.60
N LYS A 218 3.72 8.40 7.56
CA LYS A 218 2.32 8.07 7.32
C LYS A 218 1.78 8.82 6.08
N ASN A 219 1.08 8.08 5.22
CA ASN A 219 0.53 8.50 3.94
C ASN A 219 1.60 8.84 2.88
N GLY A 220 2.90 8.72 3.18
CA GLY A 220 3.96 8.93 2.21
C GLY A 220 4.08 7.77 1.21
N ARG A 221 4.32 8.08 -0.06
CA ARG A 221 4.64 7.08 -1.08
C ARG A 221 5.91 7.41 -1.86
N GLN A 222 6.81 6.43 -1.94
CA GLN A 222 7.92 6.43 -2.88
C GLN A 222 7.70 5.34 -3.94
N VAL A 223 7.85 5.68 -5.22
CA VAL A 223 7.81 4.73 -6.32
C VAL A 223 9.15 4.74 -7.03
N ILE A 224 9.82 3.59 -7.05
CA ILE A 224 11.07 3.39 -7.75
C ILE A 224 10.74 2.77 -9.10
N TRP A 225 10.89 3.55 -10.17
CA TRP A 225 10.66 3.08 -11.53
C TRP A 225 11.79 2.13 -11.96
N SER A 226 11.63 1.46 -13.09
CA SER A 226 12.57 0.41 -13.53
C SER A 226 14.03 0.85 -13.66
N SER A 227 14.31 2.14 -13.88
CA SER A 227 15.67 2.70 -13.92
C SER A 227 16.11 3.34 -12.60
N GLY A 228 15.21 3.42 -11.63
CA GLY A 228 15.41 4.13 -10.38
C GLY A 228 16.16 3.30 -9.35
N ILE A 229 16.90 4.00 -8.48
CA ILE A 229 17.59 3.41 -7.34
C ILE A 229 17.26 4.21 -6.09
N ALA A 230 16.74 3.56 -5.05
CA ALA A 230 16.64 4.15 -3.71
C ALA A 230 17.65 3.47 -2.77
N ARG A 231 18.35 4.28 -1.97
CA ARG A 231 19.30 3.80 -0.94
C ARG A 231 18.94 4.38 0.42
N ASP A 232 19.05 3.55 1.44
CA ASP A 232 18.85 3.93 2.85
C ASP A 232 17.49 4.57 3.07
N THR A 233 16.43 3.82 2.77
CA THR A 233 15.04 4.31 2.93
C THR A 233 14.47 3.84 4.27
N LEU A 234 13.94 4.78 5.05
CA LEU A 234 13.22 4.51 6.30
C LEU A 234 11.73 4.69 6.07
N ILE A 235 10.93 3.67 6.40
CA ILE A 235 9.49 3.67 6.17
C ILE A 235 8.75 3.43 7.48
N TYR A 236 7.98 4.43 7.93
CA TYR A 236 7.14 4.34 9.12
C TYR A 236 5.75 3.79 8.83
N THR A 237 4.98 3.48 9.88
CA THR A 237 3.60 3.02 9.79
C THR A 237 2.73 3.88 8.86
N GLY A 238 2.12 3.22 7.87
CA GLY A 238 1.27 3.84 6.85
C GLY A 238 2.02 4.55 5.73
N GLY A 239 3.35 4.42 5.66
CA GLY A 239 4.15 4.78 4.49
C GLY A 239 4.40 3.57 3.60
N ASP A 240 4.51 3.81 2.29
CA ASP A 240 4.67 2.77 1.28
C ASP A 240 5.85 3.05 0.33
N GLN A 241 6.63 2.02 0.02
CA GLN A 241 7.58 2.03 -1.09
C GLN A 241 7.20 0.97 -2.12
N THR A 242 7.11 1.37 -3.39
CA THR A 242 6.87 0.47 -4.53
C THR A 242 8.12 0.35 -5.37
N VAL A 243 8.59 -0.88 -5.61
CA VAL A 243 9.88 -1.16 -6.22
C VAL A 243 9.69 -1.86 -7.56
N HIS A 244 9.89 -1.13 -8.66
CA HIS A 244 10.06 -1.67 -10.01
C HIS A 244 11.53 -1.65 -10.47
N GLY A 245 12.36 -0.77 -9.87
CA GLY A 245 13.82 -0.72 -10.04
C GLY A 245 14.52 -1.38 -8.87
N GLU A 246 15.45 -0.65 -8.22
CA GLU A 246 16.24 -1.18 -7.11
C GLU A 246 16.04 -0.41 -5.80
N ALA A 247 15.81 -1.13 -4.71
CA ALA A 247 15.81 -0.61 -3.34
C ALA A 247 16.93 -1.27 -2.53
N HIS A 248 17.81 -0.47 -1.92
CA HIS A 248 18.92 -0.95 -1.11
C HIS A 248 18.79 -0.41 0.31
N ASN A 249 18.99 -1.27 1.31
CA ASN A 249 19.01 -0.91 2.74
C ASN A 249 17.70 -0.24 3.18
N THR A 250 16.58 -0.91 2.93
CA THR A 250 15.27 -0.39 3.38
C THR A 250 14.99 -0.86 4.80
N ARG A 251 14.58 0.05 5.69
CA ARG A 251 14.16 -0.26 7.07
C ARG A 251 12.67 0.03 7.22
N LEU A 252 11.90 -1.01 7.53
CA LEU A 252 10.45 -0.95 7.73
C LEU A 252 10.14 -0.86 9.23
N GLU A 253 9.89 0.35 9.74
CA GLU A 253 9.43 0.63 11.11
C GLU A 253 7.90 0.70 11.13
N GLY A 254 7.25 -0.41 10.81
CA GLY A 254 5.79 -0.48 10.68
C GLY A 254 5.24 -0.15 9.28
N GLY A 255 6.11 0.28 8.34
CA GLY A 255 5.74 0.61 6.96
C GLY A 255 5.82 -0.57 6.00
N ASN A 256 5.47 -0.32 4.73
CA ASN A 256 5.37 -1.37 3.72
C ASN A 256 6.36 -1.18 2.56
N GLN A 257 6.86 -2.30 2.01
CA GLN A 257 7.60 -2.34 0.75
C GLN A 257 6.99 -3.39 -0.19
N TYR A 258 6.64 -2.96 -1.40
CA TYR A 258 6.09 -3.82 -2.46
C TYR A 258 7.12 -4.00 -3.56
N VAL A 259 7.69 -5.19 -3.67
CA VAL A 259 8.64 -5.54 -4.73
C VAL A 259 7.85 -6.13 -5.91
N HIS A 260 7.72 -5.34 -6.97
CA HIS A 260 6.98 -5.73 -8.17
C HIS A 260 7.85 -6.56 -9.11
N LYS A 261 7.24 -7.05 -10.20
CA LYS A 261 7.92 -7.76 -11.27
C LYS A 261 9.15 -6.97 -11.76
N TYR A 262 10.30 -7.63 -11.83
CA TYR A 262 11.63 -7.09 -12.16
C TYR A 262 12.23 -6.14 -11.11
N GLY A 263 11.51 -5.83 -10.04
CA GLY A 263 12.03 -5.07 -8.91
C GLY A 263 12.99 -5.91 -8.07
N LEU A 264 14.02 -5.25 -7.53
CA LEU A 264 15.02 -5.84 -6.66
C LEU A 264 15.07 -5.08 -5.32
N ALA A 265 14.88 -5.78 -4.21
CA ALA A 265 15.10 -5.22 -2.87
C ALA A 265 16.24 -5.95 -2.16
N LEU A 266 17.29 -5.24 -1.75
CA LEU A 266 18.43 -5.80 -1.03
C LEU A 266 18.54 -5.21 0.37
N ASN A 267 18.90 -6.06 1.34
CA ASN A 267 19.14 -5.71 2.74
C ASN A 267 17.93 -5.04 3.39
N THR A 268 16.73 -5.57 3.16
CA THR A 268 15.53 -5.05 3.83
C THR A 268 15.45 -5.57 5.25
N VAL A 269 15.29 -4.66 6.22
CA VAL A 269 15.06 -4.99 7.64
C VAL A 269 13.61 -4.71 7.98
N ILE A 270 12.89 -5.74 8.37
CA ILE A 270 11.46 -5.69 8.69
C ILE A 270 11.30 -5.73 10.21
N ASN A 271 10.96 -4.60 10.83
CA ASN A 271 10.68 -4.51 12.25
C ASN A 271 9.18 -4.69 12.54
N GLU A 272 8.79 -4.51 13.81
CA GLU A 272 7.41 -4.65 14.27
C GLU A 272 6.41 -3.87 13.41
N GLY A 273 5.39 -4.59 12.94
CA GLY A 273 4.35 -4.08 12.05
C GLY A 273 4.81 -3.81 10.62
N GLY A 274 6.11 -3.94 10.32
CA GLY A 274 6.67 -3.76 8.99
C GLY A 274 6.29 -4.91 8.08
N TRP A 275 6.11 -4.62 6.79
CA TRP A 275 5.64 -5.61 5.84
C TRP A 275 6.36 -5.52 4.50
N GLN A 276 7.13 -6.54 4.16
CA GLN A 276 7.72 -6.69 2.82
C GLN A 276 6.89 -7.67 2.00
N VAL A 277 6.44 -7.26 0.83
CA VAL A 277 5.69 -8.08 -0.12
C VAL A 277 6.48 -8.26 -1.40
N VAL A 278 6.89 -9.49 -1.69
CA VAL A 278 7.54 -9.87 -2.93
C VAL A 278 6.49 -10.47 -3.87
N LYS A 279 6.13 -9.71 -4.92
CA LYS A 279 5.14 -10.12 -5.92
C LYS A 279 5.77 -11.06 -6.96
N ALA A 280 4.94 -11.64 -7.82
CA ALA A 280 5.40 -12.52 -8.89
C ALA A 280 6.46 -11.84 -9.79
N GLY A 281 7.62 -12.47 -9.93
CA GLY A 281 8.77 -11.98 -10.67
C GLY A 281 9.54 -10.84 -10.00
N GLY A 282 9.23 -10.48 -8.76
CA GLY A 282 10.07 -9.62 -7.92
C GLY A 282 11.08 -10.44 -7.13
N THR A 283 12.19 -9.80 -6.77
CA THR A 283 13.30 -10.45 -6.04
C THR A 283 13.68 -9.67 -4.80
N ALA A 284 13.79 -10.35 -3.67
CA ALA A 284 14.38 -9.84 -2.44
C ALA A 284 15.64 -10.63 -2.07
N GLY A 285 16.68 -9.95 -1.60
CA GLY A 285 17.91 -10.57 -1.10
C GLY A 285 18.27 -10.01 0.27
N ASN A 286 18.78 -10.86 1.16
CA ASN A 286 19.28 -10.48 2.48
C ASN A 286 18.20 -9.80 3.35
N THR A 287 16.96 -10.28 3.27
CA THR A 287 15.87 -9.78 4.11
C THR A 287 16.06 -10.28 5.55
N THR A 288 15.96 -9.38 6.54
CA THR A 288 15.88 -9.73 7.96
C THR A 288 14.47 -9.48 8.48
N ILE A 289 13.83 -10.51 9.02
CA ILE A 289 12.50 -10.45 9.63
C ILE A 289 12.67 -10.46 11.14
N ASN A 290 12.39 -9.35 11.80
CA ASN A 290 12.38 -9.26 13.26
C ASN A 290 11.00 -9.60 13.83
N GLN A 291 10.92 -9.66 15.16
CA GLN A 291 9.68 -9.94 15.87
C GLN A 291 8.54 -9.04 15.40
N ASN A 292 7.40 -9.64 15.08
CA ASN A 292 6.19 -8.99 14.58
C ASN A 292 6.35 -8.25 13.23
N GLY A 293 7.46 -8.44 12.53
CA GLY A 293 7.61 -8.09 11.12
C GLY A 293 7.14 -9.24 10.21
N GLU A 294 6.64 -8.92 9.03
CA GLU A 294 6.18 -9.92 8.05
C GLU A 294 6.92 -9.82 6.72
N LEU A 295 7.48 -10.94 6.26
CA LEU A 295 7.83 -11.15 4.86
C LEU A 295 6.74 -11.99 4.19
N ARG A 296 6.14 -11.45 3.13
CA ARG A 296 5.21 -12.17 2.26
C ARG A 296 5.80 -12.40 0.89
N VAL A 297 5.91 -13.65 0.46
CA VAL A 297 6.39 -14.02 -0.87
C VAL A 297 5.28 -14.72 -1.63
N HIS A 298 4.80 -14.07 -2.69
CA HIS A 298 3.75 -14.62 -3.55
C HIS A 298 4.30 -15.71 -4.49
N ALA A 299 3.41 -16.48 -5.10
CA ALA A 299 3.77 -17.44 -6.14
C ALA A 299 4.59 -16.76 -7.26
N GLY A 300 5.71 -17.37 -7.62
CA GLY A 300 6.67 -16.82 -8.60
C GLY A 300 7.51 -15.64 -8.11
N GLY A 301 7.40 -15.21 -6.85
CA GLY A 301 8.34 -14.29 -6.21
C GLY A 301 9.53 -15.03 -5.61
N GLU A 302 10.66 -14.34 -5.47
CA GLU A 302 11.91 -14.89 -4.95
C GLU A 302 12.44 -14.09 -3.76
N ALA A 303 12.79 -14.76 -2.66
CA ALA A 303 13.48 -14.17 -1.52
C ALA A 303 14.66 -15.06 -1.08
N SER A 304 15.89 -14.58 -1.25
CA SER A 304 17.10 -15.31 -0.88
C SER A 304 17.77 -14.72 0.36
N ASP A 305 18.57 -15.54 1.05
CA ASP A 305 19.33 -15.15 2.26
C ASP A 305 18.44 -14.51 3.34
N VAL A 306 17.23 -15.03 3.49
CA VAL A 306 16.28 -14.56 4.51
C VAL A 306 16.81 -14.94 5.90
N THR A 307 16.91 -13.97 6.80
CA THR A 307 17.14 -14.21 8.23
C THR A 307 15.82 -14.02 8.97
N GLN A 308 15.15 -15.10 9.33
CA GLN A 308 13.91 -15.09 10.11
C GLN A 308 14.26 -15.21 11.60
N ASN A 309 14.28 -14.09 12.32
CA ASN A 309 14.45 -14.09 13.76
C ASN A 309 13.18 -14.61 14.47
N THR A 310 13.32 -15.02 15.73
CA THR A 310 12.19 -15.50 16.54
C THR A 310 11.06 -14.48 16.57
N GLY A 311 9.86 -14.95 16.26
CA GLY A 311 8.64 -14.15 16.18
C GLY A 311 8.50 -13.34 14.89
N GLY A 312 9.40 -13.51 13.92
CA GLY A 312 9.25 -12.99 12.57
C GLY A 312 8.32 -13.88 11.73
N ALA A 313 7.37 -13.26 11.04
CA ALA A 313 6.37 -13.95 10.25
C ALA A 313 6.85 -14.13 8.80
N LEU A 314 6.86 -15.38 8.33
CA LEU A 314 7.01 -15.73 6.91
C LEU A 314 5.67 -16.19 6.36
N VAL A 315 5.14 -15.49 5.35
CA VAL A 315 3.90 -15.84 4.65
C VAL A 315 4.23 -16.22 3.20
N THR A 316 4.06 -17.47 2.83
CA THR A 316 4.43 -17.96 1.49
C THR A 316 3.63 -19.19 1.07
N SER A 317 3.89 -19.66 -0.15
CA SER A 317 3.40 -20.94 -0.66
C SER A 317 4.55 -21.71 -1.29
N THR A 318 4.33 -23.01 -1.49
CA THR A 318 5.24 -23.89 -2.25
C THR A 318 5.42 -23.49 -3.72
N ALA A 319 4.68 -22.50 -4.25
CA ALA A 319 4.89 -21.92 -5.58
C ALA A 319 5.83 -20.69 -5.60
N ALA A 320 6.36 -20.27 -4.46
CA ALA A 320 7.38 -19.24 -4.35
C ALA A 320 8.79 -19.85 -4.26
N THR A 321 9.82 -19.01 -4.32
CA THR A 321 11.20 -19.38 -3.97
C THR A 321 11.64 -18.59 -2.74
N VAL A 322 11.94 -19.29 -1.64
CA VAL A 322 12.40 -18.67 -0.38
C VAL A 322 13.56 -19.49 0.19
N THR A 323 14.70 -18.89 0.47
CA THR A 323 15.83 -19.56 1.12
C THR A 323 16.40 -18.70 2.24
N GLY A 324 16.89 -19.33 3.30
CA GLY A 324 17.41 -18.59 4.42
C GLY A 324 17.71 -19.41 5.66
N THR A 325 17.77 -18.73 6.80
CA THR A 325 17.91 -19.31 8.13
C THR A 325 16.78 -18.81 9.04
N ASN A 326 16.33 -19.69 9.92
CA ASN A 326 15.46 -19.35 11.04
C ASN A 326 16.09 -19.87 12.34
N ARG A 327 15.38 -19.77 13.47
CA ARG A 327 15.88 -20.24 14.77
C ARG A 327 16.17 -21.74 14.86
N LEU A 328 15.76 -22.55 13.87
CA LEU A 328 16.07 -23.98 13.76
C LEU A 328 17.18 -24.27 12.73
N GLY A 329 17.81 -23.24 12.15
CA GLY A 329 18.85 -23.37 11.13
C GLY A 329 18.35 -23.08 9.72
N ALA A 330 18.98 -23.67 8.70
CA ALA A 330 18.65 -23.41 7.30
C ALA A 330 17.25 -23.92 6.94
N PHE A 331 16.49 -23.14 6.17
CA PHE A 331 15.20 -23.52 5.62
C PHE A 331 15.11 -23.16 4.13
N SER A 332 14.18 -23.81 3.43
CA SER A 332 13.97 -23.54 2.01
C SER A 332 12.53 -23.79 1.58
N VAL A 333 12.10 -23.08 0.54
CA VAL A 333 10.93 -23.33 -0.29
C VAL A 333 11.41 -23.18 -1.72
N VAL A 334 11.64 -24.27 -2.43
CA VAL A 334 12.25 -24.28 -3.77
C VAL A 334 11.56 -25.35 -4.60
N GLU A 335 11.15 -25.01 -5.83
CA GLU A 335 10.61 -25.94 -6.82
C GLU A 335 9.50 -26.87 -6.27
N GLY A 336 8.51 -26.31 -5.54
CA GLY A 336 7.41 -27.09 -5.00
C GLY A 336 7.74 -27.88 -3.73
N LYS A 337 8.94 -27.71 -3.16
CA LYS A 337 9.38 -28.37 -1.93
C LYS A 337 9.73 -27.35 -0.84
N ALA A 338 9.06 -27.42 0.29
CA ALA A 338 9.41 -26.69 1.51
C ALA A 338 10.11 -27.60 2.52
N ASP A 339 11.08 -27.07 3.27
CA ASP A 339 11.83 -27.81 4.28
C ASP A 339 12.28 -26.89 5.42
N ASN A 340 12.09 -27.33 6.67
CA ASN A 340 12.43 -26.59 7.90
C ASN A 340 11.74 -25.23 8.08
N VAL A 341 10.57 -25.02 7.47
CA VAL A 341 9.84 -23.76 7.59
C VAL A 341 9.29 -23.60 9.02
N VAL A 342 9.52 -22.45 9.63
CA VAL A 342 8.97 -22.08 10.95
C VAL A 342 7.85 -21.06 10.74
N LEU A 343 6.66 -21.35 11.27
CA LEU A 343 5.47 -20.52 11.17
C LEU A 343 5.08 -20.06 12.57
N GLU A 344 5.14 -18.77 12.82
CA GLU A 344 4.83 -18.12 14.09
C GLU A 344 4.37 -16.67 13.84
N ASN A 345 3.63 -16.07 14.78
CA ASN A 345 3.19 -14.66 14.74
C ASN A 345 2.50 -14.22 13.44
N GLY A 346 1.63 -15.06 12.87
CA GLY A 346 0.95 -14.80 11.60
C GLY A 346 1.65 -15.40 10.38
N GLY A 347 2.82 -16.01 10.56
CA GLY A 347 3.50 -16.79 9.54
C GLY A 347 2.60 -17.89 8.98
N ARG A 348 2.66 -18.12 7.67
CA ARG A 348 1.78 -19.05 6.98
C ARG A 348 2.47 -19.74 5.81
N LEU A 349 2.24 -21.05 5.67
CA LEU A 349 2.66 -21.82 4.51
C LEU A 349 1.47 -22.50 3.83
N ASP A 350 1.28 -22.21 2.54
CA ASP A 350 0.36 -22.95 1.68
C ASP A 350 1.12 -24.06 0.91
N VAL A 351 0.81 -25.31 1.22
CA VAL A 351 1.31 -26.50 0.51
C VAL A 351 0.29 -26.86 -0.57
N LEU A 352 0.66 -26.64 -1.83
CA LEU A 352 -0.24 -26.80 -2.97
C LEU A 352 -0.33 -28.28 -3.41
N SER A 353 -1.28 -28.58 -4.28
CA SER A 353 -1.46 -29.92 -4.84
C SER A 353 -0.21 -30.39 -5.58
N GLY A 354 0.24 -31.61 -5.29
CA GLY A 354 1.48 -32.18 -5.85
C GLY A 354 2.78 -31.66 -5.24
N HIS A 355 2.71 -30.69 -4.33
CA HIS A 355 3.88 -30.13 -3.64
C HIS A 355 4.08 -30.78 -2.27
N THR A 356 5.28 -30.60 -1.70
CA THR A 356 5.68 -31.21 -0.43
C THR A 356 6.25 -30.19 0.55
N ALA A 357 5.93 -30.32 1.84
CA ALA A 357 6.62 -29.67 2.94
C ALA A 357 7.18 -30.72 3.92
N THR A 358 8.40 -30.52 4.40
CA THR A 358 9.03 -31.37 5.41
C THR A 358 9.48 -30.55 6.61
N ARG A 359 9.38 -31.13 7.82
CA ARG A 359 9.91 -30.54 9.06
C ARG A 359 9.37 -29.13 9.33
N THR A 360 8.10 -28.89 9.02
CA THR A 360 7.45 -27.61 9.30
C THR A 360 7.11 -27.52 10.77
N LEU A 361 7.57 -26.46 11.44
CA LEU A 361 7.15 -26.11 12.80
C LEU A 361 6.02 -25.08 12.71
N VAL A 362 4.90 -25.36 13.36
CA VAL A 362 3.72 -24.48 13.41
C VAL A 362 3.47 -24.09 14.87
N ASP A 363 4.01 -22.95 15.26
CA ASP A 363 3.93 -22.41 16.63
C ASP A 363 2.82 -21.35 16.74
N ASP A 364 2.78 -20.62 17.85
CA ASP A 364 1.72 -19.67 18.19
C ASP A 364 1.50 -18.63 17.08
N GLY A 365 0.24 -18.53 16.63
CA GLY A 365 -0.17 -17.68 15.52
C GLY A 365 0.31 -18.15 14.13
N GLY A 366 1.07 -19.24 14.03
CA GLY A 366 1.49 -19.84 12.77
C GLY A 366 0.37 -20.65 12.12
N THR A 367 0.31 -20.67 10.78
CA THR A 367 -0.70 -21.45 10.04
C THR A 367 -0.09 -22.30 8.92
N LEU A 368 -0.27 -23.62 9.01
CA LEU A 368 0.01 -24.53 7.91
C LEU A 368 -1.30 -24.88 7.19
N ASP A 369 -1.38 -24.59 5.90
CA ASP A 369 -2.50 -24.98 5.03
C ASP A 369 -2.02 -26.00 4.00
N VAL A 370 -2.50 -27.24 4.14
CA VAL A 370 -2.19 -28.34 3.21
C VAL A 370 -3.41 -28.59 2.35
N ARG A 371 -3.30 -28.18 1.07
CA ARG A 371 -4.38 -28.34 0.10
C ARG A 371 -4.53 -29.81 -0.31
N ASN A 372 -5.68 -30.14 -0.87
CA ASN A 372 -5.95 -31.46 -1.44
C ASN A 372 -4.83 -31.89 -2.43
N GLY A 373 -4.28 -33.08 -2.24
CA GLY A 373 -3.13 -33.59 -3.00
C GLY A 373 -1.77 -32.99 -2.60
N GLY A 374 -1.71 -32.07 -1.64
CA GLY A 374 -0.47 -31.59 -1.04
C GLY A 374 0.04 -32.54 0.05
N THR A 375 1.36 -32.55 0.28
CA THR A 375 2.00 -33.42 1.27
C THR A 375 2.77 -32.61 2.31
N ALA A 376 2.56 -32.85 3.61
CA ALA A 376 3.35 -32.26 4.69
C ALA A 376 3.77 -33.36 5.68
N THR A 377 5.07 -33.61 5.83
CA THR A 377 5.56 -34.68 6.73
C THR A 377 6.51 -34.16 7.79
N ALA A 378 6.58 -34.88 8.91
CA ALA A 378 7.29 -34.43 10.11
C ALA A 378 6.85 -33.03 10.56
N VAL A 379 5.54 -32.76 10.48
CA VAL A 379 4.96 -31.52 11.00
C VAL A 379 5.07 -31.53 12.52
N SER A 380 5.57 -30.46 13.11
CA SER A 380 5.58 -30.25 14.55
C SER A 380 4.57 -29.16 14.89
N MET A 381 3.46 -29.52 15.51
CA MET A 381 2.47 -28.55 15.97
C MET A 381 2.83 -28.10 17.39
N GLY A 382 3.07 -26.81 17.56
CA GLY A 382 3.19 -26.16 18.86
C GLY A 382 1.85 -25.68 19.40
N ASN A 383 1.88 -25.10 20.60
CA ASN A 383 0.71 -24.46 21.18
C ASN A 383 0.32 -23.22 20.37
N GLY A 384 -0.97 -23.08 20.05
CA GLY A 384 -1.48 -21.96 19.25
C GLY A 384 -1.25 -22.10 17.74
N GLY A 385 -0.58 -23.16 17.29
CA GLY A 385 -0.42 -23.47 15.87
C GLY A 385 -1.72 -23.89 15.20
N VAL A 386 -1.91 -23.43 13.96
CA VAL A 386 -3.13 -23.67 13.18
C VAL A 386 -2.84 -24.63 12.02
N LEU A 387 -3.64 -25.69 11.92
CA LEU A 387 -3.65 -26.60 10.78
C LEU A 387 -4.95 -26.45 9.98
N LEU A 388 -4.82 -26.22 8.68
CA LEU A 388 -5.90 -26.29 7.71
C LEU A 388 -5.60 -27.46 6.76
N ALA A 389 -6.51 -28.43 6.69
CA ALA A 389 -6.34 -29.60 5.82
C ALA A 389 -7.67 -30.22 5.42
N ASP A 390 -7.64 -31.09 4.43
CA ASP A 390 -8.76 -31.99 4.10
C ASP A 390 -8.27 -33.44 3.99
N SER A 391 -9.20 -34.40 4.00
CA SER A 391 -8.86 -35.83 3.96
C SER A 391 -8.18 -36.29 2.67
N GLY A 392 -8.14 -35.46 1.62
CA GLY A 392 -7.36 -35.67 0.41
C GLY A 392 -5.92 -35.16 0.48
N ALA A 393 -5.50 -34.52 1.57
CA ALA A 393 -4.10 -34.19 1.83
C ALA A 393 -3.33 -35.40 2.39
N ALA A 394 -2.00 -35.33 2.34
CA ALA A 394 -1.11 -36.28 3.01
C ALA A 394 -0.32 -35.56 4.12
N VAL A 395 -0.71 -35.71 5.37
CA VAL A 395 -0.09 -35.02 6.51
C VAL A 395 0.41 -36.03 7.55
N SER A 396 1.62 -35.86 8.07
CA SER A 396 2.10 -36.62 9.24
C SER A 396 2.93 -35.74 10.16
N GLY A 397 2.74 -35.93 11.46
CA GLY A 397 3.40 -35.08 12.45
C GLY A 397 3.10 -35.46 13.90
N THR A 398 3.52 -34.57 14.79
CA THR A 398 3.27 -34.64 16.23
C THR A 398 2.51 -33.39 16.69
N ARG A 399 1.54 -33.60 17.57
CA ARG A 399 0.78 -32.56 18.26
C ARG A 399 1.62 -31.91 19.36
N SER A 400 1.11 -30.81 19.93
CA SER A 400 1.76 -30.13 21.06
C SER A 400 1.83 -31.00 22.32
N ASP A 401 0.94 -31.98 22.45
CA ASP A 401 0.93 -33.00 23.51
C ASP A 401 1.89 -34.19 23.24
N GLY A 402 2.59 -34.19 22.10
CA GLY A 402 3.53 -35.25 21.69
C GLY A 402 2.88 -36.43 20.96
N THR A 403 1.55 -36.47 20.84
CA THR A 403 0.83 -37.54 20.13
C THR A 403 1.05 -37.42 18.63
N ALA A 404 1.35 -38.54 17.97
CA ALA A 404 1.44 -38.58 16.52
C ALA A 404 0.06 -38.49 15.87
N PHE A 405 -0.06 -37.75 14.77
CA PHE A 405 -1.28 -37.66 13.97
C PHE A 405 -0.97 -37.86 12.49
N ARG A 406 -1.98 -38.27 11.71
CA ARG A 406 -1.81 -38.58 10.28
C ARG A 406 -3.06 -38.27 9.48
N ILE A 407 -2.87 -37.86 8.23
CA ILE A 407 -3.88 -37.78 7.18
C ILE A 407 -3.25 -38.44 5.95
N GLY A 408 -3.93 -39.40 5.32
CA GLY A 408 -3.44 -40.00 4.09
C GLY A 408 -4.34 -41.12 3.61
N GLY A 409 -4.46 -41.26 2.28
CA GLY A 409 -5.28 -42.31 1.65
C GLY A 409 -6.75 -42.26 2.06
N GLY A 410 -7.30 -41.06 2.30
CA GLY A 410 -8.68 -40.89 2.77
C GLY A 410 -8.90 -41.28 4.24
N GLN A 411 -7.83 -41.41 5.03
CA GLN A 411 -7.89 -41.70 6.46
C GLN A 411 -7.24 -40.57 7.24
N ALA A 412 -7.92 -40.03 8.24
CA ALA A 412 -7.36 -39.12 9.24
C ALA A 412 -7.36 -39.80 10.61
N ASP A 413 -6.29 -39.62 11.39
CA ASP A 413 -6.08 -40.28 12.68
C ASP A 413 -5.51 -39.30 13.70
N ALA A 414 -6.11 -39.27 14.89
CA ALA A 414 -5.67 -38.49 16.05
C ALA A 414 -5.52 -36.98 15.80
N LEU A 415 -6.38 -36.36 14.98
CA LEU A 415 -6.30 -34.92 14.69
C LEU A 415 -6.60 -34.05 15.93
N MET A 416 -5.85 -32.94 16.10
CA MET A 416 -6.18 -31.87 17.05
C MET A 416 -6.58 -30.64 16.26
N LEU A 417 -7.80 -30.17 16.46
CA LEU A 417 -8.28 -28.96 15.83
C LEU A 417 -8.54 -27.92 16.93
N GLU A 418 -7.47 -27.25 17.33
CA GLU A 418 -7.53 -26.09 18.22
C GLU A 418 -8.22 -24.90 17.52
N LYS A 419 -8.51 -23.84 18.28
CA LYS A 419 -9.10 -22.60 17.72
C LYS A 419 -8.32 -22.10 16.50
N GLY A 420 -9.04 -21.85 15.41
CA GLY A 420 -8.47 -21.44 14.12
C GLY A 420 -8.13 -22.61 13.19
N SER A 421 -7.85 -23.81 13.72
CA SER A 421 -7.64 -25.00 12.91
C SER A 421 -8.95 -25.48 12.29
N SER A 422 -8.83 -26.04 11.08
CA SER A 422 -9.98 -26.62 10.40
C SER A 422 -9.64 -27.87 9.61
N PHE A 423 -10.56 -28.83 9.61
CA PHE A 423 -10.45 -30.05 8.82
C PHE A 423 -11.72 -30.29 8.02
N THR A 424 -11.56 -30.71 6.76
CA THR A 424 -12.67 -31.17 5.92
C THR A 424 -12.55 -32.66 5.62
N LEU A 425 -13.53 -33.45 6.07
CA LEU A 425 -13.68 -34.86 5.68
C LEU A 425 -14.51 -34.97 4.39
N ASN A 426 -13.89 -35.48 3.34
CA ASN A 426 -14.54 -35.73 2.05
C ASN A 426 -15.43 -36.99 2.10
N ALA A 427 -16.32 -37.13 1.12
CA ALA A 427 -17.21 -38.27 1.05
C ALA A 427 -16.44 -39.56 0.75
N GLY A 428 -16.72 -40.62 1.52
CA GLY A 428 -16.05 -41.92 1.40
C GLY A 428 -14.85 -42.10 2.33
N ASP A 429 -14.34 -41.02 2.91
CA ASP A 429 -13.17 -41.03 3.78
C ASP A 429 -13.55 -41.28 5.25
N THR A 430 -12.55 -41.56 6.09
CA THR A 430 -12.72 -41.79 7.53
C THR A 430 -11.87 -40.84 8.36
N ALA A 431 -12.42 -40.32 9.46
CA ALA A 431 -11.67 -39.63 10.50
C ALA A 431 -11.80 -40.39 11.83
N THR A 432 -10.66 -40.79 12.39
CA THR A 432 -10.54 -41.59 13.61
C THR A 432 -9.95 -40.75 14.73
N ASP A 433 -10.51 -40.87 15.94
CA ASP A 433 -9.98 -40.25 17.17
C ASP A 433 -9.71 -38.73 17.05
N THR A 434 -10.59 -38.03 16.32
CA THR A 434 -10.46 -36.58 16.10
C THR A 434 -10.91 -35.81 17.33
N THR A 435 -10.07 -34.89 17.82
CA THR A 435 -10.42 -33.94 18.87
C THR A 435 -10.52 -32.54 18.30
N VAL A 436 -11.69 -31.92 18.45
CA VAL A 436 -11.97 -30.53 18.07
C VAL A 436 -12.09 -29.73 19.36
N ASN A 437 -11.18 -28.77 19.56
CA ASN A 437 -11.08 -27.96 20.76
C ASN A 437 -11.16 -26.47 20.38
N GLY A 438 -12.38 -25.98 20.16
CA GLY A 438 -12.61 -24.63 19.62
C GLY A 438 -12.35 -24.45 18.11
N GLY A 439 -11.85 -25.48 17.42
CA GLY A 439 -11.67 -25.49 15.97
C GLY A 439 -12.93 -25.81 15.17
N LEU A 440 -12.76 -26.00 13.86
CA LEU A 440 -13.82 -26.34 12.91
C LEU A 440 -13.60 -27.72 12.26
N PHE A 441 -14.58 -28.60 12.37
CA PHE A 441 -14.63 -29.82 11.58
C PHE A 441 -15.81 -29.71 10.60
N THR A 442 -15.58 -29.88 9.30
CA THR A 442 -16.62 -30.04 8.29
C THR A 442 -16.60 -31.44 7.71
N ALA A 443 -17.75 -32.13 7.66
CA ALA A 443 -17.88 -33.41 6.96
C ALA A 443 -18.84 -33.28 5.78
N ARG A 444 -18.33 -33.51 4.56
CA ARG A 444 -19.13 -33.58 3.31
C ARG A 444 -19.76 -34.96 3.10
N GLY A 445 -19.39 -35.92 3.93
CA GLY A 445 -19.86 -37.30 3.96
C GLY A 445 -18.96 -38.11 4.90
N GLY A 446 -18.66 -39.35 4.52
CA GLY A 446 -17.62 -40.16 5.17
C GLY A 446 -18.05 -40.77 6.51
N SER A 447 -17.07 -41.30 7.24
CA SER A 447 -17.28 -41.98 8.52
C SER A 447 -16.42 -41.38 9.64
N LEU A 448 -17.01 -41.29 10.83
CA LEU A 448 -16.29 -41.04 12.08
C LEU A 448 -16.06 -42.39 12.75
N ALA A 449 -14.83 -42.60 13.22
CA ALA A 449 -14.42 -43.81 13.94
C ALA A 449 -13.70 -43.45 15.25
N GLY A 450 -13.63 -44.42 16.15
CA GLY A 450 -13.04 -44.26 17.48
C GLY A 450 -13.82 -43.24 18.31
N THR A 451 -13.10 -42.28 18.92
CA THR A 451 -13.69 -41.23 19.75
C THR A 451 -13.53 -39.87 19.10
N THR A 452 -14.59 -39.36 18.48
CA THR A 452 -14.65 -37.96 18.07
C THR A 452 -15.01 -37.09 19.27
N THR A 453 -14.16 -36.14 19.64
CA THR A 453 -14.37 -35.26 20.80
C THR A 453 -14.62 -33.82 20.34
N LEU A 454 -15.65 -33.16 20.87
CA LEU A 454 -15.97 -31.76 20.60
C LEU A 454 -15.98 -30.97 21.91
N ASN A 455 -15.06 -30.01 22.07
CA ASN A 455 -14.92 -29.22 23.29
C ASN A 455 -14.75 -27.71 23.00
N ASN A 456 -14.96 -26.89 24.03
CA ASN A 456 -14.48 -25.51 24.14
C ASN A 456 -14.76 -24.61 22.92
N GLY A 457 -16.01 -24.62 22.45
CA GLY A 457 -16.46 -23.84 21.29
C GLY A 457 -16.29 -24.55 19.95
N ALA A 458 -16.02 -25.87 19.96
CA ALA A 458 -15.91 -26.67 18.75
C ALA A 458 -17.16 -26.53 17.86
N THR A 459 -16.92 -26.32 16.56
CA THR A 459 -17.97 -26.35 15.55
C THR A 459 -17.79 -27.57 14.67
N PHE A 460 -18.84 -28.40 14.60
CA PHE A 460 -18.92 -29.53 13.67
C PHE A 460 -20.07 -29.30 12.68
N THR A 461 -19.72 -29.08 11.41
CA THR A 461 -20.67 -28.84 10.32
C THR A 461 -20.81 -30.07 9.43
N LEU A 462 -22.02 -30.58 9.29
CA LEU A 462 -22.36 -31.66 8.38
C LEU A 462 -22.93 -31.05 7.08
N ALA A 463 -22.22 -31.23 5.98
CA ALA A 463 -22.63 -30.82 4.64
C ALA A 463 -23.20 -31.98 3.81
N GLY A 464 -23.24 -33.20 4.38
CA GLY A 464 -23.75 -34.41 3.73
C GLY A 464 -24.22 -35.46 4.73
N LYS A 465 -24.25 -36.72 4.29
CA LYS A 465 -24.53 -37.88 5.17
C LYS A 465 -23.23 -38.42 5.73
N THR A 466 -23.04 -38.27 7.02
CA THR A 466 -21.87 -38.79 7.75
C THR A 466 -22.31 -39.96 8.63
N VAL A 467 -21.49 -40.99 8.72
CA VAL A 467 -21.74 -42.17 9.55
C VAL A 467 -20.89 -42.09 10.81
N ASN A 468 -21.50 -42.35 11.97
CA ASN A 468 -20.80 -42.60 13.22
C ASN A 468 -21.32 -43.92 13.81
N ASN A 469 -20.45 -44.91 13.91
CA ASN A 469 -20.77 -46.19 14.57
C ASN A 469 -20.14 -46.33 15.95
N ASP A 470 -19.31 -45.37 16.36
CA ASP A 470 -18.54 -45.40 17.59
C ASP A 470 -18.99 -44.29 18.54
N THR A 471 -18.08 -43.48 19.08
CA THR A 471 -18.39 -42.47 20.09
C THR A 471 -18.16 -41.07 19.57
N LEU A 472 -19.20 -40.23 19.66
CA LEU A 472 -19.09 -38.79 19.58
C LEU A 472 -19.27 -38.23 21.00
N THR A 473 -18.29 -37.54 21.55
CA THR A 473 -18.34 -37.06 22.94
C THR A 473 -18.13 -35.56 23.04
N ILE A 474 -18.90 -34.92 23.92
CA ILE A 474 -18.75 -33.52 24.32
C ILE A 474 -18.44 -33.52 25.80
N ARG A 475 -17.24 -33.08 26.17
CA ARG A 475 -16.75 -33.22 27.56
C ARG A 475 -16.64 -31.89 28.28
N GLU A 476 -16.20 -30.85 27.58
CA GLU A 476 -15.88 -29.55 28.17
C GLU A 476 -16.35 -28.40 27.29
N GLY A 477 -16.85 -27.33 27.91
CA GLY A 477 -17.33 -26.14 27.20
C GLY A 477 -18.52 -26.40 26.28
N ASP A 478 -18.81 -25.39 25.44
CA ASP A 478 -19.89 -25.47 24.46
C ASP A 478 -19.43 -26.21 23.20
N ALA A 479 -20.37 -26.82 22.48
CA ALA A 479 -20.14 -27.38 21.16
C ALA A 479 -21.36 -27.18 20.25
N LEU A 480 -21.11 -26.88 18.97
CA LEU A 480 -22.12 -26.71 17.94
C LEU A 480 -22.04 -27.86 16.94
N LEU A 481 -23.11 -28.65 16.83
CA LEU A 481 -23.31 -29.63 15.76
C LEU A 481 -24.45 -29.13 14.86
N GLN A 482 -24.19 -28.96 13.58
CA GLN A 482 -25.16 -28.34 12.66
C GLN A 482 -25.16 -28.94 11.25
N GLY A 483 -26.30 -28.84 10.57
CA GLY A 483 -26.48 -29.23 9.18
C GLY A 483 -26.65 -30.73 8.96
N GLY A 484 -26.76 -31.11 7.68
CA GLY A 484 -26.64 -32.48 7.17
C GLY A 484 -27.37 -33.58 7.95
N ALA A 485 -26.81 -34.78 7.91
CA ALA A 485 -27.31 -35.93 8.67
C ALA A 485 -26.15 -36.75 9.25
N LEU A 486 -26.21 -37.02 10.55
CA LEU A 486 -25.33 -37.97 11.23
C LEU A 486 -26.14 -39.24 11.52
N THR A 487 -25.71 -40.37 11.00
CA THR A 487 -26.40 -41.67 11.11
C THR A 487 -25.46 -42.75 11.62
N GLY A 488 -25.98 -43.94 11.94
CA GLY A 488 -25.18 -45.09 12.38
C GLY A 488 -25.64 -45.63 13.72
N ASN A 489 -24.91 -46.63 14.22
CA ASN A 489 -25.20 -47.30 15.49
C ASN A 489 -24.39 -46.73 16.67
N GLY A 490 -23.66 -45.64 16.44
CA GLY A 490 -22.83 -45.00 17.44
C GLY A 490 -23.63 -44.27 18.51
N ARG A 491 -22.94 -43.83 19.55
CA ARG A 491 -23.53 -43.09 20.67
C ARG A 491 -22.97 -41.68 20.76
N VAL A 492 -23.81 -40.78 21.26
CA VAL A 492 -23.41 -39.41 21.61
C VAL A 492 -23.36 -39.30 23.12
N GLU A 493 -22.21 -38.94 23.66
CA GLU A 493 -21.99 -38.72 25.08
C GLU A 493 -21.88 -37.21 25.36
N LYS A 494 -22.61 -36.73 26.36
CA LYS A 494 -22.50 -35.34 26.83
C LYS A 494 -22.16 -35.34 28.31
N SER A 495 -21.07 -34.68 28.65
CA SER A 495 -20.63 -34.39 30.02
C SER A 495 -20.20 -32.91 30.14
N GLY A 496 -19.93 -32.44 31.36
CA GLY A 496 -19.60 -31.03 31.62
C GLY A 496 -20.80 -30.08 31.61
N SER A 497 -20.57 -28.85 32.09
CA SER A 497 -21.61 -27.82 32.30
C SER A 497 -22.00 -27.02 31.05
N GLY A 498 -21.23 -27.15 29.95
CA GLY A 498 -21.49 -26.42 28.71
C GLY A 498 -22.74 -26.91 27.97
N THR A 499 -23.20 -26.09 27.02
CA THR A 499 -24.36 -26.33 26.17
C THR A 499 -23.97 -27.03 24.86
N SER A 500 -24.77 -28.01 24.46
CA SER A 500 -24.69 -28.62 23.13
C SER A 500 -25.86 -28.11 22.29
N LEU A 501 -25.60 -27.28 21.29
CA LEU A 501 -26.63 -26.82 20.37
C LEU A 501 -26.64 -27.71 19.14
N SER A 502 -27.75 -28.42 18.93
CA SER A 502 -28.02 -29.20 17.73
C SER A 502 -29.04 -28.47 16.88
N ALA A 503 -28.59 -27.84 15.78
CA ALA A 503 -29.48 -27.28 14.77
C ALA A 503 -29.93 -28.41 13.83
N THR A 504 -30.80 -29.27 14.35
CA THR A 504 -31.49 -30.43 13.72
C THR A 504 -30.78 -31.13 12.54
N PRO A 505 -29.96 -32.15 12.81
CA PRO A 505 -29.72 -33.25 11.88
C PRO A 505 -31.00 -34.10 11.75
N HIS A 506 -31.45 -34.38 10.52
CA HIS A 506 -32.64 -35.21 10.28
C HIS A 506 -32.37 -36.66 10.72
N SER A 507 -33.02 -37.12 11.80
CA SER A 507 -33.07 -38.53 12.18
C SER A 507 -34.27 -39.21 11.50
N PRO A 508 -34.10 -40.21 10.62
CA PRO A 508 -35.23 -40.97 10.11
C PRO A 508 -35.79 -41.85 11.24
N ARG A 509 -37.03 -41.57 11.66
CA ARG A 509 -37.81 -42.43 12.55
C ARG A 509 -37.83 -43.86 11.99
N LYS A 510 -37.47 -44.86 12.81
CA LYS A 510 -37.84 -46.26 12.54
C LYS A 510 -39.38 -46.36 12.54
N PRO A 511 -40.01 -47.08 11.59
CA PRO A 511 -41.41 -47.46 11.72
C PRO A 511 -41.55 -48.43 12.89
N SER A 512 -42.50 -48.17 13.78
CA SER A 512 -42.97 -49.15 14.76
C SER A 512 -43.84 -50.18 14.03
N THR A 513 -43.43 -51.45 14.15
CA THR A 513 -44.09 -52.73 13.76
C THR A 513 -44.56 -52.88 12.33
#